data_AF-A0A372R9J3-F1
#
_entry.id   AF-A0A372R9J3-F1
#
_cell.length_a   1.000
_cell.length_b   1.000
_cell.length_c   1.000
_cell.angle_alpha   90.00
_cell.angle_beta   90.00
_cell.angle_gamma   90.00
#
_symmetry.space_group_name_H-M   'P 1'
#
loop_
_entity.id
_entity.type
_entity.pdbx_description
1 polymer ?
#
loop_
_entity_poly.entity_id
_entity_poly.type
_entity_poly.pdbx_seq_one_letter_code
_entity_poly.pdbx_strand_id
1 'polypeptide(L)'
;MAQQPLANRLWILVKHPQFTWWCGHSYLGAMLSYGVVVYKSFGSPQLNWEYFQKINKDENVFYLTLALMWFMSTPVFVTLIPYATFSLFHFITYLRANILQAFSPAPAHSSSGSSSGTQTRANNASKFIQIWVHKNYEPAMNMVSFVEVVVITLFLLFNIVTLQLRFITLLLYCFFLRMRYLMNTYTQQVFAAVARFLDERLLPPSASPSIPPPVSKAYQHAKNAIIWMGRRNPHNSRRG
;
A
#
# COMPACT_ATOMS: atom_id res chain seq x y z
N MET A 1 -4.40 -34.60 25.20
CA MET A 1 -3.50 -33.99 24.20
C MET A 1 -3.23 -32.55 24.63
N ALA A 2 -1.98 -32.20 24.95
CA ALA A 2 -1.64 -30.83 25.35
C ALA A 2 -1.79 -29.89 24.14
N GLN A 3 -2.47 -28.76 24.31
CA GLN A 3 -2.59 -27.75 23.25
C GLN A 3 -1.21 -27.16 22.96
N GLN A 4 -0.80 -27.15 21.69
CA GLN A 4 0.46 -26.53 21.31
C GLN A 4 0.43 -25.00 21.53
N PRO A 5 1.59 -24.38 21.82
CA PRO A 5 1.70 -22.92 21.93
C PRO A 5 1.12 -22.20 20.71
N LEU A 6 0.49 -21.02 20.93
CA LEU A 6 -0.13 -20.22 19.87
C LEU A 6 0.84 -19.94 18.71
N ALA A 7 2.10 -19.63 19.03
CA ALA A 7 3.14 -19.39 18.04
C ALA A 7 3.36 -20.59 17.10
N ASN A 8 3.38 -21.81 17.64
CA ASN A 8 3.56 -23.03 16.84
C ASN A 8 2.35 -23.26 15.92
N ARG A 9 1.13 -23.00 16.42
CA ARG A 9 -0.09 -23.13 15.63
C ARG A 9 -0.11 -22.14 14.47
N LEU A 10 0.26 -20.88 14.72
CA LEU A 10 0.38 -19.85 13.68
C LEU A 10 1.47 -20.21 12.66
N TRP A 11 2.60 -20.73 13.12
CA TRP A 11 3.70 -21.16 12.26
C TRP A 11 3.29 -22.30 11.33
N ILE A 12 2.56 -23.29 11.85
CA ILE A 12 2.02 -24.40 11.05
C ILE A 12 1.01 -23.88 10.03
N LEU A 13 0.11 -22.97 10.44
CA LEU A 13 -0.90 -22.40 9.55
C LEU A 13 -0.27 -21.65 8.36
N VAL A 14 0.71 -20.78 8.64
CA VAL A 14 1.38 -19.97 7.59
C VAL A 14 2.18 -20.84 6.61
N LYS A 15 2.65 -22.02 7.05
CA LYS A 15 3.35 -22.99 6.19
C LYS A 15 2.43 -23.99 5.50
N HIS A 16 1.14 -23.99 5.84
CA HIS A 16 0.20 -24.94 5.25
C HIS A 16 0.02 -24.63 3.76
N PRO A 17 0.07 -25.62 2.85
CA PRO A 17 -0.07 -25.40 1.41
C PRO A 17 -1.33 -24.61 1.03
N GLN A 18 -2.41 -24.84 1.77
CA GLN A 18 -3.68 -24.11 1.59
C GLN A 18 -3.54 -22.60 1.87
N PHE A 19 -2.71 -22.20 2.84
CA PHE A 19 -2.47 -20.79 3.13
C PHE A 19 -1.75 -20.11 1.96
N THR A 20 -0.69 -20.74 1.45
CA THR A 20 0.01 -20.29 0.23
C THR A 20 -0.94 -20.18 -0.96
N TRP A 21 -1.84 -21.16 -1.12
CA TRP A 21 -2.86 -21.16 -2.17
C TRP A 21 -3.81 -19.96 -2.06
N TRP A 22 -4.30 -19.63 -0.86
CA TRP A 22 -5.16 -18.46 -0.63
C TRP A 22 -4.43 -17.13 -0.87
N CYS A 23 -3.17 -17.01 -0.44
CA CYS A 23 -2.36 -15.84 -0.76
C CYS A 23 -2.19 -15.66 -2.27
N GLY A 24 -1.90 -16.74 -3.01
CA GLY A 24 -1.79 -16.71 -4.47
C GLY A 24 -3.06 -16.18 -5.14
N HIS A 25 -4.24 -16.66 -4.73
CA HIS A 25 -5.53 -16.18 -5.25
C HIS A 25 -5.78 -14.71 -4.92
N SER A 26 -5.38 -14.28 -3.72
CA SER A 26 -5.50 -12.88 -3.30
C SER A 26 -4.65 -11.96 -4.18
N TYR A 27 -3.41 -12.35 -4.49
CA TYR A 27 -2.55 -11.59 -5.40
C TYR A 27 -3.06 -11.62 -6.84
N LEU A 28 -3.60 -12.74 -7.31
CA LEU A 28 -4.23 -12.81 -8.64
C LEU A 28 -5.42 -11.84 -8.73
N GLY A 29 -6.25 -11.78 -7.68
CA GLY A 29 -7.34 -10.79 -7.59
C GLY A 29 -6.84 -9.35 -7.57
N ALA A 30 -5.76 -9.08 -6.84
CA ALA A 30 -5.10 -7.77 -6.84
C ALA A 30 -4.56 -7.40 -8.23
N MET A 31 -3.90 -8.34 -8.92
CA MET A 31 -3.41 -8.13 -10.30
C MET A 31 -4.56 -7.80 -11.26
N LEU A 32 -5.69 -8.52 -11.15
CA LEU A 32 -6.88 -8.26 -11.97
C LEU A 32 -7.45 -6.86 -11.70
N SER A 33 -7.61 -6.50 -10.42
CA SER A 33 -8.15 -5.19 -10.01
C SER A 33 -7.27 -4.04 -10.50
N TYR A 34 -5.96 -4.10 -10.19
CA TYR A 34 -5.02 -3.06 -10.62
C TYR A 34 -4.80 -3.07 -12.14
N GLY A 35 -4.87 -4.22 -12.79
CA GLY A 35 -4.84 -4.34 -14.24
C GLY A 35 -5.98 -3.56 -14.90
N VAL A 36 -7.20 -3.68 -14.37
CA VAL A 36 -8.36 -2.88 -14.84
C VAL A 36 -8.13 -1.38 -14.61
N VAL A 37 -7.63 -0.98 -13.44
CA VAL A 37 -7.34 0.43 -13.14
C VAL A 37 -6.29 1.00 -14.09
N VAL A 38 -5.18 0.28 -14.30
CA VAL A 38 -4.10 0.69 -15.21
C VAL A 38 -4.60 0.76 -16.65
N TYR A 39 -5.36 -0.25 -17.12
CA TYR A 39 -5.93 -0.23 -18.46
C TYR A 39 -6.91 0.94 -18.65
N LYS A 40 -7.72 1.26 -17.64
CA LYS A 40 -8.62 2.42 -17.70
C LYS A 40 -7.84 3.74 -17.76
N SER A 41 -6.72 3.86 -17.05
CA SER A 41 -5.92 5.09 -17.02
C SER A 41 -5.07 5.31 -18.26
N PHE A 42 -4.56 4.24 -18.89
CA PHE A 42 -3.53 4.35 -19.94
C PHE A 42 -3.90 3.68 -21.27
N GLY A 43 -5.00 2.91 -21.32
CA GLY A 43 -5.39 2.14 -22.49
C GLY A 43 -4.45 0.97 -22.80
N SER A 44 -4.46 0.52 -24.05
CA SER A 44 -3.62 -0.58 -24.51
C SER A 44 -2.12 -0.26 -24.38
N PRO A 45 -1.30 -1.20 -23.89
CA PRO A 45 0.15 -1.01 -23.77
C PRO A 45 0.81 -0.64 -25.10
N GLN A 46 1.67 0.38 -25.07
CA GLN A 46 2.48 0.78 -26.22
C GLN A 46 3.96 0.65 -25.88
N LEU A 47 4.74 0.06 -26.78
CA LEU A 47 6.19 -0.12 -26.61
C LEU A 47 6.97 1.12 -27.07
N ASN A 48 6.58 2.29 -26.57
CA ASN A 48 7.26 3.56 -26.86
C ASN A 48 7.61 4.31 -25.56
N TRP A 49 8.58 5.21 -25.66
CA TRP A 49 9.14 5.91 -24.52
C TRP A 49 8.09 6.80 -23.83
N GLU A 50 7.19 7.41 -24.61
CA GLU A 50 6.13 8.28 -24.12
C GLU A 50 5.16 7.50 -23.20
N TYR A 51 4.81 6.27 -23.58
CA TYR A 51 3.98 5.40 -22.77
C TYR A 51 4.69 4.99 -21.48
N PHE A 52 5.97 4.58 -21.57
CA PHE A 52 6.78 4.26 -20.39
C PHE A 52 6.86 5.44 -19.40
N GLN A 53 7.04 6.66 -19.88
CA GLN A 53 7.06 7.86 -19.03
C GLN A 53 5.72 8.11 -18.32
N LYS A 54 4.59 7.82 -18.98
CA LYS A 54 3.26 8.00 -18.40
C LYS A 54 3.02 7.01 -17.26
N ILE A 55 3.28 5.72 -17.50
CA ILE A 55 3.02 4.67 -16.51
C ILE A 55 3.99 4.72 -15.32
N ASN A 56 5.22 5.21 -15.51
CA ASN A 56 6.23 5.33 -14.45
C ASN A 56 5.96 6.50 -13.47
N LYS A 57 4.81 7.16 -13.58
CA LYS A 57 4.35 8.23 -12.69
C LYS A 57 3.01 7.91 -12.04
N ASP A 58 2.61 6.64 -12.02
CA ASP A 58 1.32 6.22 -11.47
C ASP A 58 1.49 5.12 -10.42
N GLU A 59 0.88 5.32 -9.26
CA GLU A 59 1.01 4.42 -8.13
C GLU A 59 0.39 3.05 -8.43
N ASN A 60 -0.70 3.02 -9.20
CA ASN A 60 -1.41 1.78 -9.53
C ASN A 60 -0.55 0.84 -10.36
N VAL A 61 0.31 1.39 -11.23
CA VAL A 61 1.28 0.61 -12.02
C VAL A 61 2.30 -0.06 -11.10
N PHE A 62 2.77 0.65 -10.07
CA PHE A 62 3.70 0.09 -9.10
C PHE A 62 3.02 -0.97 -8.21
N TYR A 63 1.77 -0.78 -7.81
CA TYR A 63 1.00 -1.81 -7.10
C TYR A 63 0.72 -3.04 -7.96
N LEU A 64 0.45 -2.88 -9.26
CA LEU A 64 0.31 -4.00 -10.20
C LEU A 64 1.62 -4.80 -10.30
N THR A 65 2.74 -4.09 -10.43
CA THR A 65 4.09 -4.70 -10.51
C THR A 65 4.42 -5.44 -9.22
N LEU A 66 4.12 -4.87 -8.05
CA LEU A 66 4.28 -5.54 -6.77
C LEU A 66 3.38 -6.79 -6.67
N ALA A 67 2.12 -6.71 -7.12
CA ALA A 67 1.19 -7.84 -7.03
C ALA A 67 1.71 -9.04 -7.84
N LEU A 68 2.23 -8.77 -9.05
CA LEU A 68 2.90 -9.77 -9.89
C LEU A 68 4.12 -10.37 -9.18
N MET A 69 4.96 -9.53 -8.58
CA MET A 69 6.15 -9.99 -7.86
C MET A 69 5.79 -10.86 -6.65
N TRP A 70 4.78 -10.47 -5.87
CA TRP A 70 4.31 -11.24 -4.72
C TRP A 70 3.67 -12.57 -5.12
N PHE A 71 2.95 -12.59 -6.25
CA PHE A 71 2.40 -13.81 -6.83
C PHE A 71 3.50 -14.81 -7.22
N MET A 72 4.63 -14.32 -7.74
CA MET A 72 5.78 -15.15 -8.13
C MET A 72 6.77 -15.46 -6.99
N SER A 73 6.54 -14.93 -5.79
CA SER A 73 7.45 -15.06 -4.65
C SER A 73 6.87 -15.96 -3.56
N THR A 74 7.70 -16.34 -2.59
CA THR A 74 7.20 -16.93 -1.33
C THR A 74 6.19 -15.96 -0.70
N PRO A 75 5.00 -16.43 -0.26
CA PRO A 75 3.94 -15.54 0.22
C PRO A 75 4.39 -14.63 1.37
N VAL A 76 4.24 -13.32 1.16
CA VAL A 76 4.49 -12.29 2.18
C VAL A 76 3.15 -11.71 2.60
N PHE A 77 2.38 -12.46 3.39
CA PHE A 77 0.96 -12.17 3.68
C PHE A 77 0.70 -10.74 4.22
N VAL A 78 1.65 -10.14 4.94
CA VAL A 78 1.53 -8.75 5.44
C VAL A 78 1.33 -7.73 4.31
N THR A 79 1.80 -8.04 3.09
CA THR A 79 1.61 -7.19 1.89
C THR A 79 0.18 -7.20 1.38
N LEU A 80 -0.67 -8.13 1.83
CA LEU A 80 -2.10 -8.14 1.48
C LEU A 80 -2.88 -7.02 2.18
N ILE A 81 -2.34 -6.42 3.25
CA ILE A 81 -3.05 -5.37 4.02
C ILE A 81 -3.34 -4.13 3.16
N PRO A 82 -2.35 -3.53 2.44
CA PRO A 82 -2.62 -2.48 1.46
C PRO A 82 -3.64 -2.90 0.40
N TYR A 83 -3.46 -4.08 -0.22
CA TYR A 83 -4.36 -4.56 -1.28
C TYR A 83 -5.79 -4.75 -0.80
N ALA A 84 -6.00 -5.32 0.38
CA ALA A 84 -7.32 -5.50 0.98
C ALA A 84 -7.99 -4.15 1.27
N THR A 85 -7.21 -3.19 1.78
CA THR A 85 -7.69 -1.83 2.06
C THR A 85 -8.14 -1.15 0.77
N PHE A 86 -7.28 -1.08 -0.25
CA PHE A 86 -7.65 -0.46 -1.53
C PHE A 86 -8.80 -1.20 -2.22
N SER A 87 -8.82 -2.52 -2.17
CA SER A 87 -9.91 -3.32 -2.74
C SER A 87 -11.25 -3.01 -2.09
N LEU A 88 -11.30 -2.79 -0.77
CA LEU A 88 -12.51 -2.39 -0.06
C LEU A 88 -13.02 -1.02 -0.55
N PHE A 89 -12.12 -0.03 -0.65
CA PHE A 89 -12.49 1.31 -1.13
C PHE A 89 -12.93 1.29 -2.60
N HIS A 90 -12.23 0.54 -3.45
CA HIS A 90 -12.62 0.35 -4.85
C HIS A 90 -13.98 -0.33 -4.98
N PHE A 91 -14.20 -1.42 -4.22
CA PHE A 91 -15.46 -2.15 -4.23
C PHE A 91 -16.64 -1.26 -3.80
N ILE A 92 -16.52 -0.57 -2.66
CA ILE A 92 -17.58 0.29 -2.14
C ILE A 92 -17.86 1.46 -3.11
N THR A 93 -16.82 2.05 -3.69
CA THR A 93 -16.98 3.14 -4.68
C THR A 93 -17.63 2.63 -5.96
N TYR A 94 -17.26 1.43 -6.42
CA TYR A 94 -17.85 0.79 -7.58
C TYR A 94 -19.33 0.43 -7.35
N LEU A 95 -19.65 -0.11 -6.17
CA LEU A 95 -21.02 -0.40 -5.73
C LEU A 95 -21.88 0.86 -5.81
N ARG A 96 -21.39 1.99 -5.29
CA ARG A 96 -22.09 3.28 -5.38
C ARG A 96 -22.24 3.77 -6.82
N ALA A 97 -21.17 3.74 -7.61
CA ALA A 97 -21.13 4.39 -8.91
C ALA A 97 -21.84 3.59 -10.02
N ASN A 98 -21.85 2.26 -9.94
CA ASN A 98 -22.34 1.42 -11.03
C ASN A 98 -23.55 0.58 -10.60
N ILE A 99 -23.43 -0.13 -9.48
CA ILE A 99 -24.45 -1.11 -9.07
C ILE A 99 -25.71 -0.40 -8.56
N LEU A 100 -25.57 0.56 -7.63
CA LEU A 100 -26.74 1.30 -7.12
C LEU A 100 -27.45 2.09 -8.23
N GLN A 101 -26.70 2.64 -9.18
CA GLN A 101 -27.28 3.38 -10.31
C GLN A 101 -28.01 2.45 -11.29
N ALA A 102 -27.51 1.23 -11.52
CA ALA A 102 -28.16 0.25 -12.39
C ALA A 102 -29.55 -0.16 -11.90
N PHE A 103 -29.77 -0.24 -10.58
CA PHE A 103 -31.06 -0.58 -9.98
C PHE A 103 -31.94 0.64 -9.65
N SER A 104 -31.45 1.86 -9.88
CA SER A 104 -32.22 3.10 -9.68
C SER A 104 -31.84 4.15 -10.73
N PRO A 105 -32.09 3.85 -12.02
CA PRO A 105 -31.73 4.76 -13.11
C PRO A 105 -32.45 6.10 -12.94
N ALA A 106 -31.74 7.20 -13.23
CA ALA A 106 -32.33 8.53 -13.20
C ALA A 106 -33.45 8.63 -14.26
N PRO A 107 -34.60 9.27 -13.98
CA PRO A 107 -35.65 9.44 -14.96
C PRO A 107 -35.13 10.23 -16.16
N ALA A 108 -35.29 9.71 -17.38
CA ALA A 108 -34.81 10.35 -18.60
C ALA A 108 -35.47 11.71 -18.86
N HIS A 109 -36.70 11.92 -18.36
CA HIS A 109 -37.41 13.20 -18.41
C HIS A 109 -38.19 13.41 -17.12
N SER A 110 -37.89 14.50 -16.42
CA SER A 110 -38.62 14.94 -15.22
C SER A 110 -40.02 15.41 -15.60
N SER A 111 -40.98 14.49 -15.59
CA SER A 111 -42.39 14.82 -15.39
C SER A 111 -42.81 14.22 -14.04
N SER A 112 -43.42 15.07 -13.22
CA SER A 112 -44.13 14.78 -11.97
C SER A 112 -43.39 14.01 -10.85
N GLY A 113 -42.61 14.75 -10.06
CA GLY A 113 -42.81 14.90 -8.60
C GLY A 113 -42.81 13.69 -7.64
N SER A 114 -42.68 12.44 -8.09
CA SER A 114 -42.70 11.26 -7.21
C SER A 114 -41.46 10.41 -7.41
N SER A 115 -40.46 10.62 -6.55
CA SER A 115 -39.35 9.66 -6.45
C SER A 115 -39.89 8.35 -5.88
N SER A 116 -39.66 7.24 -6.59
CA SER A 116 -40.09 5.93 -6.10
C SER A 116 -39.37 5.60 -4.79
N GLY A 117 -39.99 4.82 -3.90
CA GLY A 117 -39.37 4.42 -2.63
C GLY A 117 -38.01 3.73 -2.82
N THR A 118 -37.80 3.03 -3.93
CA THR A 118 -36.53 2.42 -4.33
C THR A 118 -35.46 3.47 -4.66
N GLN A 119 -35.81 4.50 -5.42
CA GLN A 119 -34.90 5.59 -5.77
C GLN A 119 -34.45 6.38 -4.53
N THR A 120 -35.36 6.62 -3.59
CA THR A 120 -35.01 7.27 -2.31
C THR A 120 -34.03 6.44 -1.48
N ARG A 121 -34.21 5.12 -1.42
CA ARG A 121 -33.27 4.21 -0.72
C ARG A 121 -31.90 4.19 -1.39
N ALA A 122 -31.83 4.10 -2.72
CA ALA A 122 -30.57 4.12 -3.46
C ALA A 122 -29.82 5.44 -3.29
N ASN A 123 -30.53 6.57 -3.30
CA ASN A 123 -29.95 7.89 -3.03
C ASN A 123 -29.39 7.98 -1.60
N ASN A 124 -30.11 7.47 -0.60
CA ASN A 124 -29.64 7.45 0.79
C ASN A 124 -28.41 6.55 0.96
N ALA A 125 -28.41 5.36 0.35
CA ALA A 125 -27.25 4.46 0.36
C ALA A 125 -26.03 5.07 -0.34
N SER A 126 -26.23 5.74 -1.48
CA SER A 126 -25.17 6.44 -2.20
C SER A 126 -24.55 7.57 -1.36
N LYS A 127 -25.39 8.37 -0.68
CA LYS A 127 -24.94 9.42 0.25
C LYS A 127 -24.17 8.82 1.43
N PHE A 128 -24.68 7.75 2.04
CA PHE A 128 -24.00 7.06 3.12
C PHE A 128 -22.62 6.57 2.71
N ILE A 129 -22.51 5.90 1.56
CA ILE A 129 -21.24 5.42 1.03
C ILE A 129 -20.27 6.58 0.80
N GLN A 130 -20.74 7.69 0.20
CA GLN A 130 -19.90 8.86 -0.04
C GLN A 130 -19.31 9.43 1.26
N ILE A 131 -20.16 9.59 2.29
CA ILE A 131 -19.73 10.08 3.60
C ILE A 131 -18.75 9.10 4.25
N TRP A 132 -19.04 7.80 4.18
CA TRP A 132 -18.17 6.76 4.74
C TRP A 132 -16.80 6.75 4.07
N VAL A 133 -16.75 6.78 2.73
CA VAL A 133 -15.48 6.80 1.98
C VAL A 133 -14.68 8.04 2.35
N HIS A 134 -15.30 9.22 2.34
CA HIS A 134 -14.62 10.46 2.68
C HIS A 134 -14.08 10.46 4.11
N LYS A 135 -14.89 10.03 5.09
CA LYS A 135 -14.50 9.96 6.50
C LYS A 135 -13.35 8.99 6.77
N ASN A 136 -13.31 7.86 6.06
CA ASN A 136 -12.35 6.79 6.33
C ASN A 136 -11.11 6.81 5.42
N TYR A 137 -11.11 7.60 4.34
CA TYR A 137 -10.02 7.64 3.37
C TYR A 137 -8.68 8.01 4.00
N GLU A 138 -8.63 9.12 4.73
CA GLU A 138 -7.39 9.61 5.34
C GLU A 138 -6.86 8.67 6.44
N PRO A 139 -7.68 8.19 7.41
CA PRO A 139 -7.24 7.17 8.37
C PRO A 139 -6.72 5.90 7.69
N ALA A 140 -7.39 5.42 6.63
CA ALA A 140 -6.96 4.26 5.88
C ALA A 140 -5.62 4.51 5.16
N MET A 141 -5.42 5.67 4.55
CA MET A 141 -4.18 6.01 3.86
C MET A 141 -3.00 6.14 4.83
N ASN A 142 -3.23 6.71 6.02
CA ASN A 142 -2.24 6.74 7.10
C ASN A 142 -1.87 5.32 7.56
N MET A 143 -2.87 4.45 7.78
CA MET A 143 -2.65 3.06 8.16
C MET A 143 -1.85 2.31 7.10
N VAL A 144 -2.25 2.41 5.82
CA VAL A 144 -1.54 1.75 4.71
C VAL A 144 -0.10 2.25 4.62
N SER A 145 0.11 3.57 4.66
CA SER A 145 1.46 4.15 4.63
C SER A 145 2.32 3.66 5.80
N PHE A 146 1.74 3.54 7.00
CA PHE A 146 2.43 2.97 8.16
C PHE A 146 2.80 1.51 7.95
N VAL A 147 1.87 0.70 7.47
CA VAL A 147 2.10 -0.72 7.17
C VAL A 147 3.20 -0.90 6.12
N GLU A 148 3.18 -0.09 5.05
CA GLU A 148 4.17 -0.14 3.98
C GLU A 148 5.57 0.21 4.48
N VAL A 149 5.70 1.34 5.16
CA VAL A 149 7.01 1.84 5.59
C VAL A 149 7.57 1.01 6.74
N VAL A 150 6.74 0.62 7.70
CA VAL A 150 7.20 -0.03 8.94
C VAL A 150 7.00 -1.53 8.90
N VAL A 151 5.74 -2.00 8.82
CA VAL A 151 5.41 -3.42 9.02
C VAL A 151 6.02 -4.30 7.94
N ILE A 152 5.80 -3.96 6.67
CA ILE A 152 6.31 -4.75 5.54
C ILE A 152 7.83 -4.65 5.49
N THR A 153 8.42 -3.47 5.66
CA THR A 153 9.88 -3.30 5.65
C THR A 153 10.54 -4.16 6.73
N LEU A 154 10.06 -4.12 7.97
CA LEU A 154 10.61 -4.93 9.06
C LEU A 154 10.42 -6.42 8.79
N PHE A 155 9.26 -6.83 8.26
CA PHE A 155 9.02 -8.22 7.89
C PHE A 155 10.01 -8.70 6.82
N LEU A 156 10.24 -7.90 5.76
CA LEU A 156 11.19 -8.23 4.71
C LEU A 156 12.62 -8.30 5.22
N LEU A 157 13.05 -7.33 6.03
CA LEU A 157 14.40 -7.33 6.62
C LEU A 157 14.63 -8.57 7.48
N PHE A 158 13.67 -8.92 8.34
CA PHE A 158 13.75 -10.13 9.17
C PHE A 158 13.86 -11.40 8.31
N ASN A 159 13.02 -11.54 7.29
CA ASN A 159 13.01 -12.72 6.42
C ASN A 159 14.27 -12.83 5.55
N ILE A 160 14.90 -11.71 5.19
CA ILE A 160 16.15 -11.71 4.43
C ILE A 160 17.34 -12.05 5.31
N VAL A 161 17.41 -11.50 6.53
CA VAL A 161 18.46 -11.85 7.51
C VAL A 161 18.37 -13.33 7.90
N THR A 162 17.16 -13.89 7.94
CA THR A 162 16.92 -15.33 8.17
C THR A 162 16.98 -16.19 6.90
N LEU A 163 17.39 -15.62 5.75
CA LEU A 163 17.59 -16.30 4.47
C LEU A 163 16.33 -16.98 3.90
N GLN A 164 15.14 -16.51 4.28
CA GLN A 164 13.85 -17.02 3.82
C GLN A 164 13.34 -16.32 2.54
N LEU A 165 13.88 -15.13 2.24
CA LEU A 165 13.54 -14.35 1.04
C LEU A 165 14.78 -13.98 0.22
N ARG A 166 14.58 -13.83 -1.08
CA ARG A 166 15.63 -13.43 -2.02
C ARG A 166 15.91 -11.93 -1.89
N PHE A 167 17.18 -11.54 -1.96
CA PHE A 167 17.58 -10.13 -1.85
C PHE A 167 16.92 -9.21 -2.90
N ILE A 168 16.63 -9.73 -4.10
CA ILE A 168 15.93 -8.98 -5.16
C ILE A 168 14.56 -8.46 -4.71
N THR A 169 13.85 -9.18 -3.83
CA THR A 169 12.55 -8.76 -3.28
C THR A 169 12.69 -7.45 -2.51
N LEU A 170 13.79 -7.26 -1.76
CA LEU A 170 14.06 -6.01 -1.05
C LEU A 170 14.36 -4.87 -2.02
N LEU A 171 15.17 -5.12 -3.05
CA LEU A 171 15.51 -4.08 -4.03
C LEU A 171 14.26 -3.55 -4.75
N LEU A 172 13.38 -4.46 -5.20
CA LEU A 172 12.11 -4.09 -5.83
C LEU A 172 11.18 -3.35 -4.85
N TYR A 173 11.11 -3.80 -3.60
CA TYR A 173 10.30 -3.12 -2.59
C TYR A 173 10.85 -1.75 -2.19
N CYS A 174 12.17 -1.59 -2.10
CA CYS A 174 12.81 -0.29 -1.87
C CYS A 174 12.56 0.67 -3.03
N PHE A 175 12.58 0.17 -4.27
CA PHE A 175 12.21 0.98 -5.44
C PHE A 175 10.75 1.44 -5.35
N PHE A 176 9.83 0.53 -5.01
CA PHE A 176 8.43 0.87 -4.76
C PHE A 176 8.31 1.96 -3.67
N LEU A 177 8.91 1.76 -2.51
CA LEU A 177 8.84 2.73 -1.40
C LEU A 177 9.42 4.10 -1.78
N ARG A 178 10.47 4.13 -2.61
CA ARG A 178 11.01 5.39 -3.14
C ARG A 178 9.99 6.10 -4.01
N MET A 179 9.36 5.41 -4.96
CA MET A 179 8.33 6.00 -5.81
C MET A 179 7.13 6.44 -4.97
N ARG A 180 6.71 5.60 -4.03
CA ARG A 180 5.65 5.90 -3.06
C ARG A 180 5.95 7.16 -2.25
N TYR A 181 7.17 7.32 -1.74
CA TYR A 181 7.60 8.53 -1.03
C TYR A 181 7.51 9.79 -1.91
N LEU A 182 7.86 9.70 -3.20
CA LEU A 182 7.81 10.84 -4.11
C LEU A 182 6.37 11.26 -4.44
N MET A 183 5.42 10.33 -4.41
CA MET A 183 4.06 10.54 -4.89
C MET A 183 3.02 10.71 -3.78
N ASN A 184 3.28 10.17 -2.58
CA ASN A 184 2.32 10.11 -1.49
C ASN A 184 2.80 10.86 -0.24
N THR A 185 2.04 11.89 0.16
CA THR A 185 2.34 12.72 1.34
C THR A 185 2.22 11.97 2.66
N TYR A 186 1.28 11.03 2.80
CA TYR A 186 1.14 10.20 4.00
C TYR A 186 2.37 9.30 4.21
N THR A 187 2.91 8.75 3.11
CA THR A 187 4.17 8.00 3.16
C THR A 187 5.32 8.88 3.64
N GLN A 188 5.43 10.11 3.12
CA GLN A 188 6.44 11.08 3.60
C GLN A 188 6.30 11.37 5.11
N GLN A 189 5.07 11.56 5.59
CA GLN A 189 4.80 11.80 7.01
C GLN A 189 5.22 10.61 7.88
N VAL A 190 4.96 9.38 7.44
CA VAL A 190 5.38 8.18 8.16
C VAL A 190 6.91 8.06 8.17
N PHE A 191 7.60 8.30 7.05
CA PHE A 191 9.06 8.33 7.04
C PHE A 191 9.62 9.40 8.01
N ALA A 192 9.01 10.58 8.05
CA ALA A 192 9.40 11.64 8.99
C ALA A 192 9.13 11.24 10.45
N ALA A 193 8.03 10.55 10.73
CA ALA A 193 7.72 10.03 12.07
C ALA A 193 8.72 8.95 12.50
N VAL A 194 9.06 8.02 11.61
CA VAL A 194 10.08 6.99 11.86
C VAL A 194 11.44 7.62 12.09
N ALA A 195 11.82 8.61 11.28
CA ALA A 195 13.08 9.32 11.45
C ALA A 195 13.16 10.01 12.82
N ARG A 196 12.12 10.74 13.24
CA ARG A 196 12.05 11.36 14.57
C ARG A 196 12.14 10.34 15.70
N PHE A 197 11.37 9.25 15.60
CA PHE A 197 11.39 8.18 16.59
C PHE A 197 12.79 7.56 16.74
N LEU A 198 13.47 7.30 15.63
CA LEU A 198 14.83 6.76 15.66
C LEU A 198 15.86 7.78 16.15
N ASP A 199 15.72 9.05 15.78
CA ASP A 199 16.59 10.13 16.25
C ASP A 199 16.51 10.29 17.77
N GLU A 200 15.29 10.36 18.32
CA GLU A 200 15.04 10.48 19.76
C GLU A 200 15.62 9.30 20.55
N ARG A 201 15.64 8.10 19.96
CA ARG A 201 16.11 6.88 20.64
C ARG A 201 17.60 6.64 20.46
N LEU A 202 18.17 6.94 19.29
CA LEU A 202 19.52 6.50 18.91
C LEU A 202 20.55 7.63 18.90
N LEU A 203 20.14 8.90 18.92
CA LEU A 203 21.04 10.05 18.87
C LEU A 203 21.06 10.86 20.19
N PRO A 204 22.24 11.38 20.59
CA PRO A 204 22.33 12.38 21.65
C PRO A 204 21.52 13.66 21.30
N PRO A 205 20.95 14.37 22.29
CA PRO A 205 21.06 14.15 23.74
C PRO A 205 20.05 13.14 24.32
N SER A 206 19.05 12.72 23.55
CA SER A 206 17.92 11.91 24.05
C SER A 206 18.20 10.41 24.14
N ALA A 207 19.27 9.92 23.50
CA ALA A 207 19.65 8.52 23.53
C ALA A 207 19.95 8.02 24.95
N SER A 208 19.44 6.82 25.28
CA SER A 208 19.72 6.17 26.56
C SER A 208 21.22 5.84 26.70
N PRO A 209 21.82 6.00 27.90
CA PRO A 209 23.20 5.57 28.18
C PRO A 209 23.45 4.08 27.92
N SER A 210 22.41 3.26 27.83
CA SER A 210 22.51 1.81 27.55
C SER A 210 22.78 1.47 26.09
N ILE A 211 22.73 2.44 25.17
CA ILE A 211 22.94 2.19 23.74
C ILE A 211 24.44 2.22 23.43
N PRO A 212 25.01 1.15 22.86
CA PRO A 212 26.43 1.12 22.52
C PRO A 212 26.78 2.21 21.48
N PRO A 213 27.87 2.99 21.65
CA PRO A 213 28.26 4.04 20.71
C PRO A 213 28.37 3.61 19.23
N PRO A 214 28.81 2.38 18.90
CA PRO A 214 28.83 1.93 17.50
C PRO A 214 27.43 1.90 16.85
N VAL A 215 26.37 1.64 17.61
CA VAL A 215 24.98 1.60 17.09
C VAL A 215 24.55 2.99 16.66
N SER A 216 24.76 4.00 17.51
CA SER A 216 24.47 5.40 17.18
C SER A 216 25.27 5.86 15.96
N LYS A 217 26.56 5.53 15.88
CA LYS A 217 27.40 5.85 14.70
C LYS A 217 26.89 5.18 13.44
N ALA A 218 26.58 3.88 13.49
CA ALA A 218 26.05 3.14 12.34
C ALA A 218 24.72 3.74 11.86
N TYR A 219 23.81 4.08 12.78
CA TYR A 219 22.58 4.77 12.46
C TYR A 219 22.81 6.14 11.79
N GLN A 220 23.72 6.96 12.34
CA GLN A 220 24.08 8.25 11.73
C GLN A 220 24.62 8.09 10.30
N HIS A 221 25.52 7.13 10.07
CA HIS A 221 26.03 6.85 8.72
C HIS A 221 24.93 6.41 7.76
N ALA A 222 24.05 5.49 8.18
CA ALA A 222 22.92 5.05 7.37
C ALA A 222 21.97 6.20 7.03
N LYS A 223 21.61 7.03 8.02
CA LYS A 223 20.77 8.22 7.84
C LYS A 223 21.40 9.20 6.85
N ASN A 224 22.69 9.50 6.99
CA ASN A 224 23.41 10.41 6.11
C ASN A 224 23.48 9.89 4.67
N ALA A 225 23.68 8.58 4.49
CA ALA A 225 23.68 7.96 3.16
C ALA A 225 22.31 8.10 2.47
N ILE A 226 21.21 7.89 3.21
CA ILE A 226 19.85 8.08 2.69
C ILE A 226 19.61 9.55 2.30
N ILE A 227 19.97 10.49 3.16
CA ILE A 227 19.82 11.93 2.89
C ILE A 227 20.63 12.33 1.65
N TRP A 228 21.87 11.87 1.56
CA TRP A 228 22.74 12.14 0.42
C TRP A 228 22.15 11.58 -0.89
N MET A 229 21.62 10.36 -0.85
CA MET A 229 20.94 9.75 -2.00
C MET A 229 19.71 10.57 -2.42
N GLY A 230 18.95 11.11 -1.46
CA GLY A 230 17.81 11.98 -1.72
C GLY A 230 18.19 13.34 -2.33
N ARG A 231 19.33 13.92 -1.92
CA ARG A 231 19.82 15.22 -2.43
C ARG A 231 20.33 15.18 -3.87
N ARG A 232 20.71 14.00 -4.40
CA ARG A 232 21.18 13.84 -5.78
C ARG A 232 20.12 14.04 -6.86
N ASN A 233 18.88 14.40 -6.52
CA ASN A 233 17.85 14.79 -7.47
C ASN A 233 17.95 16.30 -7.79
N PRO A 234 18.45 16.71 -8.97
CA PRO A 234 18.69 18.11 -9.32
C PRO A 234 17.43 18.97 -9.42
N HIS A 235 16.23 18.38 -9.34
CA HIS A 235 14.98 19.13 -9.40
C HIS A 235 14.58 19.82 -8.09
N ASN A 236 15.20 19.47 -6.95
CA ASN A 236 14.87 20.05 -5.65
C ASN A 236 15.69 21.31 -5.29
N SER A 237 16.68 21.67 -6.11
CA SER A 237 17.53 22.86 -5.90
C SER A 237 16.89 24.19 -6.34
N ARG A 238 15.62 24.17 -6.80
CA ARG A 238 14.89 25.37 -7.29
C ARG A 238 13.71 25.79 -6.42
N ARG A 239 13.55 25.21 -5.23
CA ARG A 239 12.56 25.66 -4.23
C ARG A 239 13.28 25.91 -2.91
N GLY A 240 14.00 27.02 -2.87
CA GLY A 240 14.56 27.66 -1.69
C GLY A 240 14.35 29.16 -1.85
#